data_AF-A0A1Q6SLW4-F1
#
_entry.id   AF-A0A1Q6SLW4-F1
#
_cell.length_a   1.000
_cell.length_b   1.000
_cell.length_c   1.000
_cell.angle_alpha   90.00
_cell.angle_beta   90.00
_cell.angle_gamma   90.00
#
_symmetry.space_group_name_H-M   'P 1'
#
loop_
_entity.id
_entity.type
_entity.pdbx_description
1 polymer ?
#
loop_
_entity_poly.entity_id
_entity_poly.type
_entity_poly.pdbx_seq_one_letter_code
_entity_poly.pdbx_strand_id
1 'polypeptide(L)'
;MKLGIDCWKVSEILDVISFDKYPHWHNGADKTSEWAVGVESAFAYDYCRSMQNKPFLLMESSPSSTNWMLVAKLKRPGIHMLGSMQAIAGGADSVQYFQWRQSRGAFEKFHGAVVTHNGSEHTRVFQDVTQVGARLADLAHIKNTETKARVAIIFDWDNLRGLDEQKSLRNVNRDFEQVIMEHYEAVIQNYVSVDVIAQTADFSRYKVIIAPMLYMFLPGTADKIQRG
;
A
#
# COMPACT_ATOMS: atom_id res chain seq x y z
N MET A 1 3.32 -6.11 -8.46
CA MET A 1 4.37 -5.08 -8.53
C MET A 1 5.16 -5.22 -9.83
N LYS A 2 4.97 -4.30 -10.80
CA LYS A 2 5.84 -4.21 -12.01
C LYS A 2 6.41 -2.80 -12.14
N LEU A 3 6.91 -2.22 -11.05
CA LEU A 3 7.74 -1.03 -11.18
C LEU A 3 9.14 -1.47 -11.61
N GLY A 4 9.67 -0.82 -12.65
CA GLY A 4 11.07 -0.96 -13.04
C GLY A 4 12.06 -0.30 -12.07
N ILE A 5 11.56 0.26 -10.96
CA ILE A 5 12.32 1.12 -10.04
C ILE A 5 12.36 0.45 -8.67
N ASP A 6 13.55 0.47 -8.07
CA ASP A 6 13.75 0.05 -6.69
C ASP A 6 13.35 1.18 -5.74
N CYS A 7 12.13 1.11 -5.19
CA CYS A 7 11.60 2.14 -4.30
C CYS A 7 12.42 2.31 -3.01
N TRP A 8 13.10 1.25 -2.54
CA TRP A 8 13.97 1.36 -1.37
C TRP A 8 15.18 2.24 -1.65
N LYS A 9 15.84 2.06 -2.80
CA LYS A 9 16.95 2.95 -3.21
C LYS A 9 16.50 4.38 -3.42
N VAL A 10 15.31 4.58 -4.00
CA VAL A 10 14.73 5.93 -4.16
C VAL A 10 14.41 6.57 -2.81
N SER A 11 13.97 5.79 -1.82
CA SER A 11 13.63 6.31 -0.49
C SER A 11 14.81 6.97 0.22
N GLU A 12 16.05 6.62 -0.12
CA GLU A 12 17.26 7.17 0.50
C GLU A 12 17.51 8.64 0.15
N ILE A 13 16.94 9.12 -0.98
CA ILE A 13 17.10 10.50 -1.45
C ILE A 13 15.85 11.36 -1.26
N LEU A 14 14.81 10.82 -0.61
CA LEU A 14 13.56 11.53 -0.34
C LEU A 14 13.49 11.96 1.13
N ASP A 15 12.92 13.13 1.41
CA ASP A 15 12.64 13.57 2.79
C ASP A 15 11.40 12.89 3.37
N VAL A 16 10.43 12.57 2.50
CA VAL A 16 9.16 11.95 2.85
C VAL A 16 8.72 11.00 1.74
N ILE A 17 8.22 9.83 2.13
CA ILE A 17 7.60 8.88 1.21
C ILE A 17 6.17 9.33 0.94
N SER A 18 5.77 9.26 -0.33
CA SER A 18 4.38 9.42 -0.72
C SER A 18 3.97 8.33 -1.70
N PHE A 19 2.69 7.96 -1.67
CA PHE A 19 2.19 6.81 -2.43
C PHE A 19 0.77 7.02 -2.95
N ASP A 20 0.52 6.47 -4.13
CA ASP A 20 -0.78 6.51 -4.81
C ASP A 20 -1.43 5.13 -4.74
N LYS A 21 -2.62 5.04 -4.14
CA LYS A 21 -3.33 3.76 -3.98
C LYS A 21 -4.75 3.83 -4.50
N TYR A 22 -5.05 2.94 -5.43
CA TYR A 22 -6.37 2.74 -6.03
C TYR A 22 -6.84 1.28 -5.83
N PRO A 23 -7.39 0.93 -4.65
CA PRO A 23 -7.81 -0.45 -4.40
C PRO A 23 -9.01 -0.84 -5.27
N HIS A 24 -9.01 -2.08 -5.75
CA HIS A 24 -10.03 -2.63 -6.66
C HIS A 24 -11.30 -3.09 -5.91
N TRP A 25 -11.88 -2.21 -5.10
CA TRP A 25 -13.08 -2.52 -4.31
C TRP A 25 -14.23 -3.03 -5.19
N HIS A 26 -14.93 -4.06 -4.72
CA HIS A 26 -16.11 -4.66 -5.36
C HIS A 26 -15.89 -5.33 -6.73
N ASN A 27 -14.66 -5.45 -7.23
CA ASN A 27 -14.38 -5.96 -8.58
C ASN A 27 -14.36 -7.51 -8.73
N GLY A 28 -15.00 -8.24 -7.82
CA GLY A 28 -15.09 -9.70 -7.89
C GLY A 28 -16.09 -10.22 -8.93
N ALA A 29 -15.59 -10.88 -9.97
CA ALA A 29 -16.25 -12.04 -10.59
C ALA A 29 -15.50 -13.36 -10.26
N ASP A 30 -14.17 -13.31 -10.05
CA ASP A 30 -13.35 -14.46 -9.63
C ASP A 30 -12.11 -14.03 -8.79
N LYS A 31 -12.14 -14.20 -7.46
CA LYS A 31 -10.94 -14.32 -6.57
C LYS A 31 -10.33 -13.10 -5.84
N THR A 32 -11.01 -11.96 -5.66
CA THR A 32 -10.63 -11.05 -4.54
C THR A 32 -11.84 -10.69 -3.70
N SER A 33 -11.89 -11.26 -2.50
CA SER A 33 -12.79 -10.79 -1.45
C SER A 33 -12.40 -9.36 -1.06
N GLU A 34 -13.33 -8.60 -0.48
CA GLU A 34 -13.02 -7.27 0.10
C GLU A 34 -11.85 -7.37 1.10
N TRP A 35 -11.74 -8.51 1.78
CA TRP A 35 -10.61 -8.83 2.64
C TRP A 35 -9.27 -8.81 1.88
N ALA A 36 -9.16 -9.52 0.76
CA ALA A 36 -7.91 -9.56 -0.04
C ALA A 36 -7.48 -8.16 -0.51
N VAL A 37 -8.43 -7.31 -0.92
CA VAL A 37 -8.16 -5.91 -1.30
C VAL A 37 -7.65 -5.11 -0.10
N GLY A 38 -8.20 -5.36 1.09
CA GLY A 38 -7.72 -4.81 2.35
C GLY A 38 -6.29 -5.25 2.66
N VAL A 39 -5.97 -6.54 2.59
CA VAL A 39 -4.62 -7.09 2.83
C VAL A 39 -3.61 -6.46 1.86
N GLU A 40 -3.91 -6.41 0.57
CA GLU A 40 -3.04 -5.80 -0.45
C GLU A 40 -2.81 -4.30 -0.21
N SER A 41 -3.81 -3.60 0.30
CA SER A 41 -3.68 -2.19 0.65
C SER A 41 -2.81 -2.00 1.90
N ALA A 42 -3.03 -2.82 2.93
CA ALA A 42 -2.22 -2.81 4.13
C ALA A 42 -0.75 -3.09 3.83
N PHE A 43 -0.44 -4.10 3.01
CA PHE A 43 0.94 -4.42 2.60
C PHE A 43 1.62 -3.22 1.96
N ALA A 44 0.92 -2.51 1.06
CA ALA A 44 1.46 -1.34 0.41
C ALA A 44 1.74 -0.19 1.39
N TYR A 45 0.87 0.02 2.39
CA TYR A 45 1.07 1.05 3.42
C TYR A 45 2.23 0.69 4.36
N ASP A 46 2.29 -0.55 4.84
CA ASP A 46 3.38 -1.04 5.67
C ASP A 46 4.71 -0.95 4.93
N TYR A 47 4.74 -1.27 3.63
CA TYR A 47 5.91 -1.08 2.77
C TYR A 47 6.35 0.40 2.69
N CYS A 48 5.41 1.32 2.47
CA CYS A 48 5.72 2.75 2.42
C CYS A 48 6.29 3.28 3.73
N ARG A 49 5.64 2.95 4.85
CA ARG A 49 6.09 3.32 6.20
C ARG A 49 7.49 2.75 6.51
N SER A 50 7.73 1.49 6.12
CA SER A 50 8.95 0.75 6.46
C SER A 50 10.21 1.32 5.80
N MET A 51 10.11 1.90 4.61
CA MET A 51 11.26 2.44 3.86
C MET A 51 12.07 3.48 4.66
N GLN A 52 11.39 4.33 5.43
CA GLN A 52 12.05 5.37 6.24
C GLN A 52 11.77 5.22 7.74
N ASN A 53 10.97 4.22 8.14
CA ASN A 53 10.45 4.06 9.50
C ASN A 53 9.79 5.35 10.04
N LYS A 54 9.04 6.02 9.17
CA LYS A 54 8.35 7.28 9.44
C LYS A 54 6.97 7.26 8.79
N PRO A 55 6.04 8.12 9.24
CA PRO A 55 4.80 8.31 8.52
C PRO A 55 5.03 8.72 7.06
N PHE A 56 4.14 8.26 6.19
CA PHE A 56 4.16 8.57 4.76
C PHE A 56 2.92 9.40 4.39
N LEU A 57 2.86 9.88 3.15
CA LEU A 57 1.71 10.60 2.62
C LEU A 57 0.93 9.72 1.63
N LEU A 58 -0.35 9.46 1.88
CA LEU A 58 -1.23 8.93 0.83
C LEU A 58 -1.55 10.08 -0.13
N MET A 59 -0.75 10.21 -1.19
CA MET A 59 -0.77 11.36 -2.09
C MET A 59 -1.94 11.29 -3.06
N GLU A 60 -2.27 10.09 -3.55
CA GLU A 60 -3.45 9.90 -4.36
C GLU A 60 -4.27 8.69 -3.94
N SER A 61 -5.57 8.91 -3.94
CA SER A 61 -6.60 7.88 -3.94
C SER A 61 -7.84 8.44 -4.63
N SER A 62 -8.73 7.59 -5.14
CA SER A 62 -10.02 8.07 -5.67
C SER A 62 -11.08 8.09 -4.57
N PRO A 63 -11.86 9.16 -4.39
CA PRO A 63 -12.98 9.16 -3.45
C PRO A 63 -14.19 8.34 -3.94
N SER A 64 -14.19 7.87 -5.20
CA SER A 64 -15.28 7.11 -5.78
C SER A 64 -14.82 5.93 -6.64
N SER A 65 -14.50 6.16 -7.90
CA SER A 65 -14.04 5.17 -8.89
C SER A 65 -12.85 5.72 -9.69
N THR A 66 -12.12 4.86 -10.37
CA THR A 66 -11.09 5.26 -11.36
C THR A 66 -11.69 5.39 -12.76
N ASN A 67 -10.93 5.86 -13.74
CA ASN A 67 -11.30 5.80 -15.16
C ASN A 67 -10.64 4.63 -15.93
N TRP A 68 -9.52 4.10 -15.44
CA TRP A 68 -8.63 3.20 -16.20
C TRP A 68 -8.79 1.70 -15.87
N MET A 69 -9.42 1.35 -14.75
CA MET A 69 -9.73 -0.05 -14.44
C MET A 69 -10.71 -0.64 -15.46
N LEU A 70 -10.58 -1.93 -15.75
CA LEU A 70 -11.49 -2.67 -16.65
C LEU A 70 -12.96 -2.47 -16.29
N VAL A 71 -13.26 -2.48 -14.99
CA VAL A 71 -14.56 -2.09 -14.45
C VAL A 71 -14.36 -1.07 -13.34
N ALA A 72 -14.68 0.18 -13.64
CA ALA A 72 -14.63 1.29 -12.70
C ALA A 72 -15.85 1.29 -11.76
N LYS A 73 -15.89 0.38 -10.78
CA LYS A 73 -16.99 0.32 -9.82
C LYS A 73 -16.93 1.49 -8.83
N LEU A 74 -18.10 1.98 -8.46
CA LEU A 74 -18.24 2.95 -7.38
C LEU A 74 -17.98 2.25 -6.04
N LYS A 75 -17.18 2.87 -5.17
CA LYS A 75 -17.15 2.53 -3.74
C LYS A 75 -18.57 2.55 -3.18
N ARG A 76 -18.98 1.46 -2.52
CA ARG A 76 -20.24 1.38 -1.75
C ARG A 76 -20.18 2.30 -0.53
N PRO A 77 -21.32 2.70 0.05
CA PRO A 77 -21.35 3.50 1.28
C PRO A 77 -20.43 2.91 2.38
N GLY A 78 -19.66 3.76 3.03
CA GLY A 78 -18.71 3.38 4.09
C GLY A 78 -17.32 2.91 3.62
N ILE A 79 -17.17 2.45 2.36
CA ILE A 79 -15.87 1.95 1.85
C ILE A 79 -14.85 3.08 1.70
N HIS A 80 -15.30 4.30 1.40
CA HIS A 80 -14.41 5.45 1.36
C HIS A 80 -13.80 5.76 2.74
N MET A 81 -14.63 5.75 3.79
CA MET A 81 -14.18 5.90 5.17
C MET A 81 -13.22 4.76 5.55
N LEU A 82 -13.60 3.50 5.28
CA LEU A 82 -12.78 2.32 5.59
C LEU A 82 -11.40 2.42 4.96
N GLY A 83 -11.32 2.66 3.64
CA GLY A 83 -10.03 2.75 2.94
C GLY A 83 -9.18 3.93 3.42
N SER A 84 -9.80 5.06 3.74
CA SER A 84 -9.11 6.24 4.26
C SER A 84 -8.53 5.97 5.66
N MET A 85 -9.32 5.37 6.56
CA MET A 85 -8.86 5.02 7.90
C MET A 85 -7.82 3.90 7.89
N GLN A 86 -7.90 2.98 6.93
CA GLN A 86 -6.88 1.95 6.75
C GLN A 86 -5.52 2.55 6.39
N ALA A 87 -5.47 3.59 5.56
CA ALA A 87 -4.22 4.29 5.25
C ALA A 87 -3.63 4.96 6.50
N ILE A 88 -4.45 5.66 7.28
CA ILE A 88 -4.04 6.26 8.56
C ILE A 88 -3.52 5.18 9.53
N ALA A 89 -4.23 4.06 9.67
CA ALA A 89 -3.79 2.94 10.51
C ALA A 89 -2.48 2.28 10.03
N GLY A 90 -2.21 2.32 8.72
CA GLY A 90 -0.95 1.87 8.12
C GLY A 90 0.22 2.84 8.31
N GLY A 91 -0.02 4.03 8.86
CA GLY A 91 1.00 5.06 9.12
C GLY A 91 1.00 6.22 8.11
N ALA A 92 -0.09 6.44 7.37
CA ALA A 92 -0.22 7.65 6.56
C ALA A 92 -0.57 8.87 7.45
N ASP A 93 0.10 10.00 7.21
CA ASP A 93 -0.20 11.30 7.83
C ASP A 93 -1.09 12.18 6.93
N SER A 94 -1.55 11.65 5.80
CA SER A 94 -2.48 12.30 4.90
C SER A 94 -3.48 11.31 4.30
N VAL A 95 -4.62 11.85 3.85
CA VAL A 95 -5.52 11.19 2.90
C VAL A 95 -5.80 12.21 1.81
N GLN A 96 -5.14 12.07 0.67
CA GLN A 96 -5.29 12.97 -0.47
C GLN A 96 -5.96 12.27 -1.64
N TYR A 97 -6.49 13.08 -2.56
CA TYR A 97 -7.30 12.61 -3.67
C TYR A 97 -6.77 13.09 -5.00
N PHE A 98 -6.63 12.16 -5.93
CA PHE A 98 -6.77 12.47 -7.33
C PHE A 98 -8.25 12.28 -7.69
N GLN A 99 -9.03 13.32 -7.94
CA GLN A 99 -8.68 14.75 -7.98
C GLN A 99 -9.69 15.59 -7.21
N TRP A 100 -9.44 16.88 -7.09
CA TRP A 100 -10.39 17.80 -6.45
C TRP A 100 -11.70 17.91 -7.24
N ARG A 101 -11.63 18.21 -8.54
CA ARG A 101 -12.79 18.36 -9.43
C ARG A 101 -12.57 17.58 -10.71
N GLN A 102 -13.59 16.91 -11.22
CA GLN A 102 -13.47 16.17 -12.48
C GLN A 102 -13.09 17.10 -13.63
N SER A 103 -12.05 16.72 -14.38
CA SER A 103 -11.67 17.38 -15.63
C SER A 103 -12.82 17.36 -16.63
N ARG A 104 -13.14 18.50 -17.25
CA ARG A 104 -14.25 18.59 -18.23
C ARG A 104 -14.03 17.72 -19.49
N GLY A 105 -12.78 17.42 -19.82
CA GLY A 105 -12.40 16.67 -21.02
C GLY A 105 -11.14 15.83 -20.81
N ALA A 106 -10.61 15.27 -21.92
CA ALA A 106 -9.44 14.40 -21.96
C ALA A 106 -9.63 13.03 -21.26
N PHE A 107 -8.51 12.41 -20.91
CA PHE A 107 -8.41 10.99 -20.54
C PHE A 107 -9.10 10.66 -19.22
N GLU A 108 -9.04 11.57 -18.26
CA GLU A 108 -9.47 11.35 -16.88
C GLU A 108 -10.76 12.09 -16.51
N LYS A 109 -11.54 12.55 -17.50
CA LYS A 109 -12.83 13.22 -17.26
C LYS A 109 -13.85 12.40 -16.47
N PHE A 110 -13.68 11.08 -16.45
CA PHE A 110 -14.53 10.17 -15.67
C PHE A 110 -13.80 9.56 -14.47
N HIS A 111 -12.58 10.00 -14.18
CA HIS A 111 -11.92 9.65 -12.91
C HIS A 111 -12.72 10.27 -11.75
N GLY A 112 -12.81 9.57 -10.64
CA GLY A 112 -13.45 10.06 -9.42
C GLY A 112 -12.80 11.34 -8.91
N ALA A 113 -13.61 12.19 -8.30
CA ALA A 113 -13.17 13.44 -7.71
C ALA A 113 -14.09 13.84 -6.56
N VAL A 114 -13.65 14.75 -5.71
CA VAL A 114 -14.48 15.32 -4.63
C VAL A 114 -15.69 16.06 -5.22
N VAL A 115 -15.44 16.88 -6.24
CA VAL A 115 -16.46 17.66 -6.97
C VAL A 115 -16.70 17.03 -8.33
N THR A 116 -17.91 16.51 -8.54
CA THR A 116 -18.31 15.91 -9.82
C THR A 116 -18.63 16.99 -10.87
N HIS A 117 -18.90 16.58 -12.12
CA HIS A 117 -19.30 17.49 -13.20
C HIS A 117 -20.49 18.40 -12.85
N ASN A 118 -21.41 17.95 -12.00
CA ASN A 118 -22.56 18.75 -11.58
C ASN A 118 -22.20 19.91 -10.63
N GLY A 119 -20.98 19.92 -10.07
CA GLY A 119 -20.50 20.95 -9.16
C GLY A 119 -21.18 21.02 -7.80
N SER A 120 -22.04 20.06 -7.45
CA SER A 120 -22.86 20.08 -6.23
C SER A 120 -22.20 19.34 -5.06
N GLU A 121 -22.32 19.92 -3.87
CA GLU A 121 -21.96 19.30 -2.59
C GLU A 121 -22.94 18.22 -2.12
N HIS A 122 -24.12 18.11 -2.74
CA HIS A 122 -25.15 17.14 -2.36
C HIS A 122 -24.93 15.74 -2.95
N THR A 123 -23.76 15.50 -3.57
CA THR A 123 -23.41 14.15 -4.02
C THR A 123 -22.96 13.30 -2.83
N ARG A 124 -23.30 12.00 -2.85
CA ARG A 124 -22.79 11.06 -1.84
C ARG A 124 -21.26 11.10 -1.70
N VAL A 125 -20.54 11.23 -2.82
CA VAL A 125 -19.07 11.28 -2.83
C VAL A 125 -18.56 12.49 -2.04
N PHE A 126 -19.14 13.67 -2.26
CA PHE A 126 -18.78 14.86 -1.50
C PHE A 126 -19.07 14.67 0.00
N GLN A 127 -20.23 14.11 0.34
CA GLN A 127 -20.60 13.84 1.74
C GLN A 127 -19.67 12.82 2.42
N ASP A 128 -19.29 11.74 1.72
CA ASP A 128 -18.33 10.75 2.23
C ASP A 128 -16.94 11.39 2.46
N VAL A 129 -16.51 12.28 1.57
CA VAL A 129 -15.25 13.04 1.73
C VAL A 129 -15.34 13.99 2.93
N THR A 130 -16.45 14.71 3.10
CA THR A 130 -16.67 15.58 4.26
C THR A 130 -16.60 14.80 5.57
N GLN A 131 -17.18 13.60 5.62
CA GLN A 131 -17.10 12.74 6.80
C GLN A 131 -15.67 12.30 7.10
N VAL A 132 -14.88 11.94 6.09
CA VAL A 132 -13.45 11.65 6.26
C VAL A 132 -12.71 12.87 6.80
N GLY A 133 -12.97 14.06 6.25
CA GLY A 133 -12.37 15.31 6.73
C GLY A 133 -12.65 15.58 8.21
N ALA A 134 -13.90 15.41 8.65
CA ALA A 134 -14.27 15.54 10.07
C ALA A 134 -13.54 14.51 10.95
N ARG A 135 -13.49 13.25 10.49
CA ARG A 135 -12.79 12.18 11.22
C ARG A 135 -11.29 12.42 11.34
N LEU A 136 -10.65 12.95 10.31
CA LEU A 136 -9.22 13.29 10.36
C LEU A 136 -8.94 14.44 11.32
N ALA A 137 -9.85 15.43 11.43
CA ALA A 137 -9.73 16.49 12.42
C ALA A 137 -9.74 15.94 13.86
N ASP A 138 -10.64 14.99 14.15
CA ASP A 138 -10.70 14.32 15.46
C ASP A 138 -9.43 13.51 15.77
N LEU A 139 -8.77 13.00 14.73
CA LEU A 139 -7.54 12.20 14.82
C LEU A 139 -6.26 13.04 14.70
N ALA A 140 -6.32 14.37 14.71
CA ALA A 140 -5.13 15.21 14.53
C ALA A 140 -4.01 14.93 15.56
N HIS A 141 -4.35 14.41 16.73
CA HIS A 141 -3.42 14.05 17.80
C HIS A 141 -2.51 12.83 17.51
N ILE A 142 -2.85 12.00 16.50
CA ILE A 142 -2.01 10.84 16.09
C ILE A 142 -1.08 11.18 14.93
N LYS A 143 -1.08 12.42 14.44
CA LYS A 143 -0.14 12.86 13.41
C LYS A 143 1.31 12.69 13.88
N ASN A 144 2.20 12.27 12.98
CA ASN A 144 3.61 11.99 13.25
C ASN A 144 3.87 10.84 14.25
N THR A 145 2.85 10.03 14.60
CA THR A 145 3.08 8.87 15.47
C THR A 145 3.74 7.72 14.70
N GLU A 146 4.54 6.92 15.40
CA GLU A 146 5.29 5.81 14.79
C GLU A 146 4.75 4.44 15.19
N THR A 147 4.67 3.52 14.22
CA THR A 147 4.40 2.10 14.47
C THR A 147 5.68 1.39 14.88
N LYS A 148 5.65 0.69 16.03
CA LYS A 148 6.81 -0.08 16.54
C LYS A 148 6.67 -1.57 16.21
N ALA A 149 6.84 -1.94 14.95
CA ALA A 149 6.79 -3.34 14.54
C ALA A 149 7.98 -4.14 15.13
N ARG A 150 7.70 -5.37 15.57
CA ARG A 150 8.71 -6.34 16.04
C ARG A 150 8.86 -7.53 15.10
N VAL A 151 8.04 -7.60 14.05
CA VAL A 151 8.10 -8.59 12.98
C VAL A 151 8.44 -7.85 11.69
N ALA A 152 9.30 -8.45 10.86
CA ALA A 152 9.57 -7.96 9.52
C ALA A 152 9.39 -9.06 8.48
N ILE A 153 8.96 -8.65 7.29
CA ILE A 153 8.96 -9.47 6.07
C ILE A 153 9.95 -8.86 5.08
N ILE A 154 10.88 -9.66 4.57
CA ILE A 154 11.82 -9.19 3.55
C ILE A 154 11.12 -9.19 2.18
N PHE A 155 11.07 -8.02 1.55
CA PHE A 155 10.73 -7.83 0.15
C PHE A 155 11.88 -7.09 -0.53
N ASP A 156 12.48 -7.70 -1.55
CA ASP A 156 13.68 -7.18 -2.18
C ASP A 156 13.54 -7.15 -3.70
N TRP A 157 13.80 -5.97 -4.28
CA TRP A 157 13.62 -5.74 -5.72
C TRP A 157 14.62 -6.53 -6.56
N ASP A 158 15.87 -6.63 -6.13
CA ASP A 158 16.90 -7.36 -6.88
C ASP A 158 16.63 -8.87 -6.81
N ASN A 159 16.15 -9.39 -5.66
CA ASN A 159 15.65 -10.76 -5.54
C ASN A 159 14.44 -11.02 -6.43
N LEU A 160 13.45 -10.12 -6.46
CA LEU A 160 12.28 -10.22 -7.35
C LEU A 160 12.69 -10.28 -8.82
N ARG A 161 13.59 -9.39 -9.27
CA ARG A 161 14.10 -9.38 -10.64
C ARG A 161 14.82 -10.68 -10.99
N GLY A 162 15.72 -11.13 -10.13
CA GLY A 162 16.43 -12.41 -10.32
C GLY A 162 15.46 -13.59 -10.39
N LEU A 163 14.46 -13.62 -9.52
CA LEU A 163 13.41 -14.63 -9.53
C LEU A 163 12.50 -14.54 -10.73
N ASP A 164 12.23 -13.38 -11.34
CA ASP A 164 11.37 -13.21 -12.52
C ASP A 164 12.12 -13.55 -13.83
N GLU A 165 13.44 -13.38 -13.86
CA GLU A 165 14.26 -13.68 -15.05
C GLU A 165 14.86 -15.09 -15.08
N GLN A 166 14.87 -15.80 -13.95
CA GLN A 166 15.37 -17.18 -13.85
C GLN A 166 14.82 -18.10 -14.97
N LYS A 167 15.65 -19.02 -15.48
CA LYS A 167 15.21 -20.12 -16.36
C LYS A 167 15.44 -21.47 -15.67
N SER A 168 14.62 -21.78 -14.68
CA SER A 168 14.74 -22.98 -13.84
C SER A 168 13.49 -23.17 -12.96
N LEU A 169 13.37 -24.32 -12.30
CA LEU A 169 12.25 -24.74 -11.45
C LEU A 169 10.91 -24.59 -12.18
N ARG A 170 10.20 -23.48 -11.94
CA ARG A 170 8.95 -23.13 -12.61
C ARG A 170 9.17 -21.90 -13.49
N ASN A 171 9.20 -22.10 -14.81
CA ASN A 171 9.48 -21.01 -15.75
C ASN A 171 8.34 -19.99 -15.88
N VAL A 172 7.13 -20.31 -15.41
CA VAL A 172 5.93 -19.44 -15.48
C VAL A 172 5.29 -19.32 -14.11
N ASN A 173 4.65 -18.19 -13.82
CA ASN A 173 3.88 -17.96 -12.57
C ASN A 173 4.64 -18.43 -11.32
N ARG A 174 5.73 -17.74 -11.00
CA ARG A 174 6.59 -18.09 -9.86
C ARG A 174 6.02 -17.71 -8.51
N ASP A 175 4.83 -17.10 -8.51
CA ASP A 175 3.99 -16.81 -7.35
C ASP A 175 4.70 -16.05 -6.21
N PHE A 176 5.81 -15.34 -6.49
CA PHE A 176 6.58 -14.62 -5.46
C PHE A 176 5.72 -13.62 -4.69
N GLU A 177 4.98 -12.76 -5.41
CA GLU A 177 4.09 -11.79 -4.78
C GLU A 177 2.99 -12.48 -3.97
N GLN A 178 2.43 -13.59 -4.49
CA GLN A 178 1.41 -14.35 -3.79
C GLN A 178 1.97 -14.95 -2.48
N VAL A 179 3.14 -15.57 -2.53
CA VAL A 179 3.80 -16.17 -1.35
C VAL A 179 4.14 -15.09 -0.31
N ILE A 180 4.63 -13.93 -0.73
CA ILE A 180 4.86 -12.79 0.16
C ILE A 180 3.54 -12.36 0.83
N MET A 181 2.46 -12.22 0.05
CA MET A 181 1.15 -11.84 0.55
C MET A 181 0.55 -12.88 1.51
N GLU A 182 0.73 -14.17 1.26
CA GLU A 182 0.28 -15.26 2.16
C GLU A 182 0.95 -15.16 3.54
N HIS A 183 2.27 -14.92 3.58
CA HIS A 183 3.00 -14.73 4.84
C HIS A 183 2.58 -13.43 5.54
N TYR A 184 2.43 -12.34 4.78
CA TYR A 184 1.98 -11.06 5.32
C TYR A 184 0.57 -11.16 5.92
N GLU A 185 -0.37 -11.78 5.20
CA GLU A 185 -1.73 -12.00 5.65
C GLU A 185 -1.77 -12.79 6.96
N ALA A 186 -1.00 -13.87 7.06
CA ALA A 186 -0.91 -14.68 8.27
C ALA A 186 -0.45 -13.87 9.49
N VAL A 187 0.44 -12.89 9.31
CA VAL A 187 0.89 -12.01 10.40
C VAL A 187 -0.21 -11.04 10.80
N ILE A 188 -0.82 -10.33 9.85
CA ILE A 188 -1.80 -9.27 10.17
C ILE A 188 -3.14 -9.82 10.66
N GLN A 189 -3.50 -11.07 10.32
CA GLN A 189 -4.66 -11.77 10.89
C GLN A 189 -4.55 -11.98 12.41
N ASN A 190 -3.31 -11.95 12.94
CA ASN A 190 -3.05 -12.03 14.38
C ASN A 190 -2.92 -10.65 15.04
N TYR A 191 -3.31 -9.57 14.34
CA TYR A 191 -3.21 -8.18 14.82
C TYR A 191 -1.78 -7.74 15.17
N VAL A 192 -0.78 -8.34 14.54
CA VAL A 192 0.63 -8.03 14.74
C VAL A 192 1.09 -7.01 13.71
N SER A 193 1.64 -5.89 14.17
CA SER A 193 2.29 -4.91 13.28
C SER A 193 3.55 -5.50 12.65
N VAL A 194 3.68 -5.34 11.34
CA VAL A 194 4.78 -5.86 10.54
C VAL A 194 5.39 -4.75 9.70
N ASP A 195 6.72 -4.75 9.58
CA ASP A 195 7.43 -3.93 8.62
C ASP A 195 7.79 -4.77 7.39
N VAL A 196 7.67 -4.19 6.19
CA VAL A 196 8.08 -4.83 4.94
C VAL A 196 9.39 -4.20 4.51
N ILE A 197 10.51 -4.92 4.68
CA ILE A 197 11.87 -4.37 4.61
C ILE A 197 12.68 -4.88 3.43
N ALA A 198 13.63 -4.08 2.95
CA ALA A 198 14.67 -4.55 2.04
C ALA A 198 15.77 -5.32 2.78
N GLN A 199 16.58 -6.08 2.02
CA GLN A 199 17.76 -6.76 2.55
C GLN A 199 18.78 -5.82 3.18
N THR A 200 18.82 -4.56 2.77
CA THR A 200 19.76 -3.53 3.26
C THR A 200 19.36 -2.93 4.61
N ALA A 201 18.11 -3.10 5.05
CA ALA A 201 17.60 -2.53 6.31
C ALA A 201 18.33 -3.06 7.55
N ASP A 202 18.21 -2.33 8.67
CA ASP A 202 18.67 -2.80 9.98
C ASP A 202 17.73 -3.87 10.55
N PHE A 203 18.29 -5.03 10.88
CA PHE A 203 17.57 -6.19 11.38
C PHE A 203 17.49 -6.23 12.91
N SER A 204 18.33 -5.45 13.61
CA SER A 204 18.56 -5.56 15.06
C SER A 204 17.30 -5.29 15.91
N ARG A 205 16.35 -4.53 15.36
CA ARG A 205 15.10 -4.17 16.05
C ARG A 205 14.01 -5.23 15.95
N TYR A 206 14.12 -6.22 15.06
CA TYR A 206 13.09 -7.24 14.88
C TYR A 206 13.34 -8.45 15.77
N LYS A 207 12.25 -9.10 16.21
CA LYS A 207 12.29 -10.38 16.93
C LYS A 207 12.01 -11.57 16.01
N VAL A 208 11.30 -11.32 14.90
CA VAL A 208 11.01 -12.31 13.87
C VAL A 208 11.26 -11.66 12.53
N ILE A 209 12.04 -12.34 11.68
CA ILE A 209 12.26 -11.95 10.29
C ILE A 209 11.76 -13.10 9.42
N ILE A 210 10.85 -12.78 8.53
CA ILE A 210 10.26 -13.70 7.57
C ILE A 210 10.88 -13.37 6.21
N ALA A 211 11.49 -14.36 5.56
CA ALA A 211 12.20 -14.17 4.29
C ALA A 211 11.71 -15.14 3.21
N PRO A 212 10.46 -14.99 2.71
CA PRO A 212 9.90 -15.93 1.75
C PRO A 212 10.64 -15.85 0.43
N MET A 213 11.07 -17.00 -0.10
CA MET A 213 11.73 -17.10 -1.41
C MET A 213 12.92 -16.13 -1.56
N LEU A 214 13.71 -15.92 -0.50
CA LEU A 214 14.94 -15.13 -0.57
C LEU A 214 16.04 -15.92 -1.29
N TYR A 215 15.92 -15.99 -2.63
CA TYR A 215 16.79 -16.76 -3.51
C TYR A 215 18.20 -16.16 -3.60
N MET A 216 18.31 -14.83 -3.60
CA MET A 216 19.58 -14.12 -3.70
C MET A 216 19.86 -13.33 -2.42
N PHE A 217 21.08 -13.48 -1.88
CA PHE A 217 21.56 -12.71 -0.74
C PHE A 217 22.46 -11.58 -1.25
N LEU A 218 22.09 -10.34 -0.92
CA LEU A 218 22.98 -9.19 -1.11
C LEU A 218 24.17 -9.26 -0.14
N PRO A 219 25.29 -8.57 -0.44
CA PRO A 219 26.43 -8.51 0.47
C PRO A 219 26.03 -8.11 1.89
N GLY A 220 26.46 -8.90 2.88
CA GLY A 220 26.16 -8.68 4.30
C GLY A 220 24.80 -9.19 4.78
N THR A 221 23.88 -9.61 3.90
CA THR A 221 22.58 -10.15 4.33
C THR A 221 22.75 -11.40 5.19
N ALA A 222 23.61 -12.34 4.75
CA ALA A 222 23.87 -13.59 5.48
C ALA A 222 24.35 -13.33 6.92
N ASP A 223 25.32 -12.42 7.07
CA ASP A 223 25.90 -12.07 8.36
C ASP A 223 24.87 -11.42 9.29
N LYS A 224 24.00 -10.55 8.75
CA LYS A 224 22.91 -9.94 9.53
C LYS A 224 21.90 -10.98 10.02
N ILE A 225 21.57 -11.98 9.20
CA ILE A 225 20.66 -13.06 9.58
C ILE A 225 21.29 -13.94 10.67
N GLN A 226 22.59 -14.26 10.58
CA GLN A 226 23.28 -15.11 11.56
C GLN A 226 23.47 -14.46 12.93
N ARG A 227 23.47 -13.12 12.99
CA ARG A 227 23.66 -12.35 14.24
C ARG A 227 22.36 -12.09 15.00
N GLY A 228 21.21 -12.26 14.36
CA GLY A 228 19.88 -12.11 14.98
C GLY A 228 19.49 -13.34 15.77
#